data_AF-A0A936JZ99-F1
#
_entry.id   AF-A0A936JZ99-F1
#
_cell.length_a   1.000
_cell.length_b   1.000
_cell.length_c   1.000
_cell.angle_alpha   90.00
_cell.angle_beta   90.00
_cell.angle_gamma   90.00
#
_symmetry.space_group_name_H-M   'P 1'
#
loop_
_entity.id
_entity.type
_entity.pdbx_description
1 polymer ?
#
loop_
_entity_poly.entity_id
_entity_poly.type
_entity_poly.pdbx_seq_one_letter_code
_entity_poly.pdbx_strand_id
1 'polypeptide(L)'
;MKIFFIILAVFFCSVANAQIPKSGTYIYSYCDIEYNKCLSKCKIKIKGNKIWIYAPPNLSGIKEGELFESGILSKHQSGKWTIIKPQKNKFAKPSNANDIFVWIDFSKKQFWAF
;
A
#
# COMPACT_ATOMS: atom_id res chain seq x y z
N MET A 1 -29.88 16.91 -31.66
CA MET A 1 -29.12 17.45 -30.50
C MET A 1 -29.31 16.68 -29.19
N LYS A 2 -29.70 15.39 -29.17
CA LYS A 2 -29.87 14.62 -27.91
C LYS A 2 -28.76 13.59 -27.64
N ILE A 3 -27.92 13.27 -28.62
CA ILE A 3 -26.91 12.20 -28.53
C ILE A 3 -25.60 12.71 -27.88
N PHE A 4 -25.33 14.02 -27.92
CA PHE A 4 -24.08 14.59 -27.39
C PHE A 4 -23.97 14.56 -25.86
N PHE A 5 -25.11 14.53 -25.14
CA PHE A 5 -25.11 14.50 -23.67
C PHE A 5 -24.80 13.12 -23.08
N ILE A 6 -24.95 12.04 -23.86
CA ILE A 6 -24.73 10.67 -23.37
C ILE A 6 -23.24 10.32 -23.35
N ILE A 7 -22.44 10.87 -24.28
CA ILE A 7 -21.00 10.57 -24.39
C ILE A 7 -20.21 11.23 -23.25
N LEU A 8 -20.66 12.38 -22.73
CA LEU A 8 -19.97 13.09 -21.65
C LEU A 8 -20.11 12.38 -20.28
N ALA A 9 -21.18 11.62 -20.05
CA ALA A 9 -21.41 10.93 -18.78
C ALA A 9 -20.51 9.70 -18.59
N VAL A 10 -20.07 9.06 -19.69
CA VAL A 10 -19.23 7.85 -19.63
C VAL A 10 -17.77 8.17 -19.33
N PHE A 11 -17.33 9.43 -19.51
CA PHE A 11 -15.93 9.82 -19.31
C PHE A 11 -15.56 10.09 -17.84
N PHE A 12 -16.53 10.36 -16.96
CA PHE A 12 -16.26 10.68 -15.55
C PHE A 12 -16.19 9.46 -14.61
N CYS A 13 -16.59 8.27 -15.06
CA CYS A 13 -16.51 7.06 -14.22
C CYS A 13 -15.12 6.40 -14.19
N SER A 14 -14.19 6.80 -15.06
CA SER A 14 -12.91 6.10 -15.26
C SER A 14 -11.81 6.47 -14.24
N VAL A 15 -12.03 7.47 -13.38
CA VAL A 15 -11.01 7.99 -12.44
C VAL A 15 -11.23 7.58 -10.97
N ALA A 16 -12.11 6.61 -10.70
CA ALA A 16 -12.15 5.90 -9.42
C ALA A 16 -10.94 4.96 -9.23
N ASN A 17 -9.76 5.46 -9.57
CA ASN A 17 -8.47 4.83 -9.35
C ASN A 17 -8.14 4.98 -7.87
N ALA A 18 -8.11 3.86 -7.14
CA ALA A 18 -7.78 3.69 -5.72
C ALA A 18 -7.00 4.86 -5.12
N GLN A 19 -7.72 5.80 -4.50
CA GLN A 19 -7.13 6.95 -3.83
C GLN A 19 -6.53 6.50 -2.50
N ILE A 20 -5.47 7.19 -2.04
CA ILE A 20 -4.97 6.99 -0.67
C ILE A 20 -6.14 7.32 0.27
N PRO A 21 -6.47 6.45 1.24
CA PRO A 21 -7.50 6.77 2.22
C PRO A 21 -7.14 8.01 3.03
N LYS A 22 -8.14 8.60 3.69
CA LYS A 22 -7.91 9.76 4.57
C LYS A 22 -6.87 9.42 5.64
N SER A 23 -6.29 10.46 6.24
CA SER A 23 -5.38 10.24 7.37
C SER A 23 -6.14 9.59 8.52
N GLY A 24 -5.55 8.56 9.13
CA GLY A 24 -6.23 7.76 10.15
C GLY A 24 -5.46 6.50 10.49
N THR A 25 -6.05 5.71 11.39
CA THR A 25 -5.55 4.38 11.76
C THR A 25 -6.55 3.35 11.28
N TYR A 26 -6.04 2.30 10.65
CA TYR A 26 -6.83 1.27 10.01
C TYR A 26 -6.31 -0.12 10.36
N ILE A 27 -7.18 -1.11 10.22
CA ILE A 27 -6.83 -2.53 10.35
C ILE A 27 -6.86 -3.15 8.96
N TYR A 28 -5.73 -3.72 8.56
CA TYR A 28 -5.52 -4.38 7.27
C TYR A 28 -5.18 -5.85 7.51
N SER A 29 -5.39 -6.70 6.51
CA SER A 29 -4.80 -8.04 6.52
C SER A 29 -3.31 -7.95 6.18
N TYR A 30 -2.46 -8.55 7.01
CA TYR A 30 -1.07 -8.85 6.65
C TYR A 30 -1.07 -10.12 5.79
N CYS A 31 -0.54 -10.02 4.58
CA CYS A 31 -0.47 -11.08 3.61
C CYS A 31 0.96 -11.31 3.20
N ASP A 32 1.30 -12.57 3.07
CA ASP A 32 2.63 -13.07 2.78
C ASP A 32 2.71 -13.38 1.28
N ILE A 33 3.71 -12.83 0.61
CA ILE A 33 3.92 -12.99 -0.83
C ILE A 33 4.43 -14.39 -1.16
N GLU A 34 5.32 -14.96 -0.34
CA GLU A 34 5.89 -16.29 -0.57
C GLU A 34 4.80 -17.36 -0.53
N TYR A 35 3.90 -17.28 0.45
CA TYR A 35 2.79 -18.23 0.60
C TYR A 35 1.50 -17.79 -0.11
N ASN A 36 1.49 -16.61 -0.74
CA ASN A 36 0.34 -15.98 -1.38
C ASN A 36 -0.96 -16.01 -0.53
N LYS A 37 -0.83 -15.80 0.79
CA LYS A 37 -1.94 -15.94 1.74
C LYS A 37 -1.92 -14.87 2.81
N CYS A 38 -3.11 -14.48 3.29
CA CYS A 38 -3.22 -13.56 4.41
C CYS A 38 -3.16 -14.33 5.73
N LEU A 39 -2.21 -13.94 6.59
CA LEU A 39 -1.87 -14.66 7.81
C LEU A 39 -2.59 -14.08 9.03
N SER A 40 -2.72 -12.77 9.09
CA SER A 40 -3.17 -12.08 10.31
C SER A 40 -3.65 -10.66 9.99
N LYS A 41 -4.01 -9.91 11.04
CA LYS A 41 -4.35 -8.49 10.94
C LYS A 41 -3.21 -7.62 11.46
N CYS A 42 -2.96 -6.51 10.78
CA CYS A 42 -1.99 -5.51 11.21
C CYS A 42 -2.66 -4.13 11.30
N LYS A 43 -2.11 -3.29 12.18
CA LYS A 43 -2.50 -1.89 12.30
C LYS A 43 -1.68 -1.06 11.32
N ILE A 44 -2.34 -0.18 10.58
CA ILE A 44 -1.71 0.75 9.63
C ILE A 44 -2.16 2.16 9.98
N LYS A 45 -1.20 3.07 10.16
CA LYS A 45 -1.46 4.50 10.33
C LYS A 45 -1.05 5.24 9.07
N ILE A 46 -1.93 6.09 8.56
CA ILE A 46 -1.73 6.91 7.37
C ILE A 46 -1.84 8.38 7.77
N LYS A 47 -0.89 9.21 7.33
CA LYS A 47 -0.92 10.67 7.49
C LYS A 47 -0.46 11.33 6.20
N GLY A 48 -1.41 11.78 5.39
CA GLY A 48 -1.13 12.21 4.01
C GLY A 48 -0.57 11.04 3.20
N ASN A 49 0.60 11.22 2.60
CA ASN A 49 1.32 10.16 1.89
C ASN A 49 2.25 9.33 2.78
N LYS A 50 2.34 9.61 4.09
CA LYS A 50 3.20 8.85 5.01
C LYS A 50 2.42 7.68 5.60
N ILE A 51 3.10 6.55 5.77
CA ILE A 51 2.52 5.32 6.30
C ILE A 51 3.43 4.68 7.36
N TRP A 52 2.78 4.13 8.38
CA TRP A 52 3.40 3.30 9.43
C TRP A 52 2.60 2.04 9.59
N ILE A 53 3.26 0.89 9.53
CA ILE A 53 2.66 -0.43 9.69
C ILE A 53 3.24 -1.04 10.95
N TYR A 54 2.35 -1.52 11.79
CA TYR A 54 2.72 -2.15 13.04
C TYR A 54 2.65 -3.67 12.90
N ALA A 55 3.58 -4.36 13.55
CA ALA A 55 3.73 -5.80 13.44
C ALA A 55 2.45 -6.52 13.86
N PRO A 56 1.98 -7.50 13.07
CA PRO A 56 0.90 -8.37 13.48
C PRO A 56 1.37 -9.36 14.57
N PRO A 57 0.44 -10.11 15.18
CA PRO A 57 0.80 -11.24 16.04
C PRO A 57 1.68 -12.26 15.30
N ASN A 58 2.60 -12.89 16.01
CA ASN A 58 3.44 -13.99 15.55
C ASN A 58 4.36 -13.69 14.35
N LEU A 59 4.67 -12.40 14.10
CA LEU A 59 5.74 -12.05 13.17
C LEU A 59 7.10 -12.34 13.81
N SER A 60 7.92 -13.18 13.16
CA SER A 60 9.21 -13.59 13.72
C SER A 60 10.14 -12.39 13.94
N GLY A 61 10.73 -12.29 15.13
CA GLY A 61 11.75 -11.29 15.45
C GLY A 61 11.23 -9.88 15.78
N ILE A 62 9.92 -9.63 15.78
CA ILE A 62 9.33 -8.31 16.10
C ILE A 62 8.10 -8.52 16.98
N LYS A 63 7.93 -7.72 18.06
CA LYS A 63 6.77 -7.89 18.94
C LYS A 63 5.52 -7.29 18.30
N GLU A 64 4.37 -7.89 18.58
CA GLU A 64 3.07 -7.36 18.13
C GLU A 64 2.92 -5.88 18.53
N GLY A 65 2.46 -5.07 17.57
CA GLY A 65 2.22 -3.65 17.80
C GLY A 65 3.47 -2.76 17.74
N GLU A 66 4.68 -3.33 17.64
CA GLU A 66 5.90 -2.56 17.32
C GLU A 66 5.87 -2.08 15.87
N LEU A 67 6.66 -1.05 15.55
CA LEU A 67 6.74 -0.54 14.18
C LEU A 67 7.49 -1.57 13.32
N PHE A 68 6.76 -2.20 12.39
CA PHE A 68 7.31 -3.16 11.44
C PHE A 68 7.89 -2.47 10.21
N GLU A 69 7.12 -1.56 9.61
CA GLU A 69 7.49 -0.92 8.35
C GLU A 69 7.00 0.53 8.30
N SER A 70 7.73 1.40 7.61
CA SER A 70 7.28 2.78 7.40
C SER A 70 7.89 3.42 6.16
N GLY A 71 7.18 4.37 5.58
CA GLY A 71 7.69 5.09 4.42
C GLY A 71 6.70 6.05 3.81
N ILE A 72 6.90 6.32 2.52
CA ILE A 72 6.05 7.17 1.72
C ILE A 72 5.29 6.28 0.72
N LEU A 73 3.98 6.45 0.67
CA LEU A 73 3.11 5.83 -0.29
C LEU A 73 3.38 6.41 -1.68
N SER A 74 3.66 5.52 -2.63
CA SER A 74 3.78 5.85 -4.04
C SER A 74 2.94 4.89 -4.87
N LYS A 75 2.38 5.36 -5.98
CA LYS A 75 1.63 4.50 -6.89
C LYS A 75 2.58 3.98 -7.96
N HIS A 76 2.76 2.67 -8.03
CA HIS A 76 3.53 2.04 -9.09
C HIS A 76 2.76 2.08 -10.43
N GLN A 77 3.46 1.93 -11.54
CA GLN A 77 2.86 1.91 -12.88
C GLN A 77 1.81 0.80 -13.07
N SER A 78 1.95 -0.31 -12.33
CA SER A 78 0.95 -1.40 -12.29
C SER A 78 -0.35 -1.05 -11.55
N GLY A 79 -0.45 0.16 -10.98
CA GLY A 79 -1.61 0.62 -10.23
C GLY A 79 -1.60 0.25 -8.74
N LYS A 80 -0.67 -0.59 -8.29
CA LYS A 80 -0.49 -0.96 -6.88
C LYS A 80 0.13 0.20 -6.09
N TRP A 81 -0.28 0.36 -4.83
CA TRP A 81 0.38 1.28 -3.91
C TRP A 81 1.56 0.61 -3.24
N THR A 82 2.70 1.26 -3.22
CA THR A 82 3.97 0.72 -2.75
C THR A 82 4.53 1.64 -1.67
N ILE A 83 5.39 1.08 -0.81
CA ILE A 83 5.99 1.82 0.29
C ILE A 83 7.44 2.11 -0.07
N ILE A 84 7.73 3.37 -0.37
CA ILE A 84 9.09 3.82 -0.60
C ILE A 84 9.71 4.11 0.76
N LYS A 85 10.72 3.30 1.11
CA LYS A 85 11.52 3.53 2.31
C LYS A 85 12.41 4.75 2.10
N PRO A 86 12.54 5.66 3.08
CA PRO A 86 13.57 6.67 3.03
C PRO A 86 14.94 5.97 2.98
N GLN A 87 15.70 6.17 1.91
CA GLN A 87 17.04 5.60 1.78
C GLN A 87 17.91 6.09 2.95
N LYS A 88 18.35 5.16 3.81
CA LYS A 88 19.29 5.49 4.89
C LYS A 88 20.72 5.76 4.40
N ASN A 89 21.09 5.30 3.19
CA ASN A 89 22.45 5.40 2.66
C ASN A 89 22.47 5.91 1.22
N LYS A 90 23.06 7.09 1.00
CA LYS A 90 23.28 7.70 -0.33
C LYS A 90 24.28 6.94 -1.23
N PHE A 91 24.88 5.86 -0.73
CA PHE A 91 25.89 5.05 -1.42
C PHE A 91 25.44 3.62 -1.76
N ALA A 92 24.23 3.22 -1.35
CA ALA A 92 23.68 1.96 -1.81
C ALA A 92 23.20 2.15 -3.25
N LYS A 93 23.73 1.37 -4.21
CA LYS A 93 23.14 1.23 -5.55
C LYS A 93 21.62 1.11 -5.40
N PRO A 94 20.81 1.87 -6.16
CA PRO A 94 19.37 1.61 -6.17
C PRO A 94 19.22 0.14 -6.53
N SER A 95 18.77 -0.68 -5.58
CA SER A 95 18.40 -2.04 -5.92
C SER A 95 17.34 -1.91 -6.99
N ASN A 96 17.50 -2.67 -8.05
CA ASN A 96 16.76 -2.52 -9.29
C ASN A 96 15.27 -2.34 -8.98
N ALA A 97 14.58 -1.55 -9.79
CA ALA A 97 13.15 -1.24 -9.70
C ALA A 97 12.18 -2.46 -9.72
N ASN A 98 12.70 -3.67 -9.55
CA ASN A 98 12.00 -4.95 -9.41
C ASN A 98 11.83 -5.41 -7.95
N ASP A 99 12.47 -4.78 -6.97
CA ASP A 99 12.42 -5.19 -5.54
C ASP A 99 11.25 -4.58 -4.76
N ILE A 100 10.10 -4.37 -5.39
CA ILE A 100 8.90 -3.93 -4.68
C ILE A 100 8.19 -5.16 -4.12
N PHE A 101 8.79 -5.78 -3.11
CA PHE A 101 8.20 -6.88 -2.36
C PHE A 101 7.19 -6.43 -1.30
N VAL A 102 6.82 -5.14 -1.30
CA VAL A 102 5.92 -4.58 -0.31
C VAL A 102 4.92 -3.65 -0.98
N TRP A 103 3.65 -4.02 -0.96
CA TRP A 103 2.56 -3.22 -1.52
C TRP A 103 1.29 -3.28 -0.69
N ILE A 104 0.40 -2.33 -0.94
CA ILE A 104 -0.88 -2.19 -0.26
C ILE A 104 -1.99 -2.13 -1.30
N ASP A 105 -3.02 -2.93 -1.06
CA ASP A 105 -4.31 -2.82 -1.73
C ASP A 105 -5.29 -2.14 -0.77
N PHE A 106 -5.52 -0.84 -0.98
CA PHE A 106 -6.45 -0.06 -0.17
C PHE A 106 -7.91 -0.48 -0.35
N SER A 107 -8.27 -1.06 -1.50
CA SER A 107 -9.64 -1.52 -1.77
C SER A 107 -9.94 -2.79 -0.98
N LYS A 108 -9.01 -3.76 -1.00
CA LYS A 108 -9.14 -5.02 -0.26
C LYS A 108 -8.71 -4.93 1.19
N LYS A 109 -8.15 -3.78 1.62
CA LYS A 109 -7.50 -3.59 2.93
C LYS A 109 -6.45 -4.67 3.20
N GLN A 110 -5.56 -4.90 2.23
CA GLN A 110 -4.49 -5.89 2.32
C GLN A 110 -3.14 -5.20 2.23
N PHE A 111 -2.23 -5.61 3.10
CA PHE A 111 -0.82 -5.24 3.08
C PHE A 111 -0.03 -6.51 2.79
N TRP A 112 0.73 -6.50 1.69
CA TRP A 112 1.50 -7.62 1.21
C TRP A 112 2.98 -7.35 1.47
N ALA A 113 3.65 -8.30 2.10
CA ALA A 113 5.08 -8.29 2.35
C ALA A 113 5.67 -9.70 2.17
N PHE A 114 6.99 -9.75 2.04
CA PHE A 114 7.77 -10.98 2.16
C PHE A 114 7.94 -11.40 3.63
#